data_AF-A0A1C5MSD9-F1
#
_entry.id   AF-A0A1C5MSD9-F1
#
_cell.length_a   1.000
_cell.length_b   1.000
_cell.length_c   1.000
_cell.angle_alpha   90.00
_cell.angle_beta   90.00
_cell.angle_gamma   90.00
#
_symmetry.space_group_name_H-M   'P 1'
#
loop_
_entity.id
_entity.type
_entity.pdbx_description
1 polymer ?
#
loop_
_entity_poly.entity_id
_entity_poly.type
_entity_poly.pdbx_seq_one_letter_code
_entity_poly.pdbx_strand_id
1 'polypeptide(L)'
;MKKFKKLLVCMLAVMMLISSAIPVSAAARPAIPTIKNAEMTSTGRMYLSWKTVSNADGYKLRIYNCNTKKSASKFFGKYNVNYSTKKNANTAYLVSVWSYRWVNGQRIYSTDSDAFVCTPRDLKTVKSTASALTVKWSRLYGISGYYVYKSTSPNSGYRRTATLAANRTSVTIHRSSSSGSTYFYIVPYRTYNGKRYLLPHKIYRMYTVYY
;
A
#
# COMPACT_ATOMS: atom_id res chain seq x y z
N MET A 1 72.86 -4.35 4.68
CA MET A 1 71.58 -5.01 4.30
C MET A 1 70.49 -5.06 5.40
N LYS A 2 70.82 -5.11 6.71
CA LYS A 2 69.81 -5.15 7.79
C LYS A 2 68.97 -3.86 7.97
N LYS A 3 69.51 -2.67 7.64
CA LYS A 3 68.77 -1.39 7.77
C LYS A 3 67.70 -1.18 6.68
N PHE A 4 67.89 -1.74 5.49
CA PHE A 4 66.93 -1.65 4.38
C PHE A 4 65.66 -2.50 4.59
N LYS A 5 65.78 -3.66 5.26
CA LYS A 5 64.63 -4.52 5.62
C LYS A 5 63.70 -3.87 6.65
N LYS A 6 64.22 -3.06 7.59
CA LYS A 6 63.38 -2.32 8.56
C LYS A 6 62.61 -1.16 7.91
N LEU A 7 63.18 -0.49 6.90
CA LEU A 7 62.50 0.59 6.17
C LEU A 7 61.35 0.06 5.30
N LEU A 8 61.53 -1.12 4.68
CA LEU A 8 60.50 -1.74 3.84
C LEU A 8 59.30 -2.26 4.65
N VAL A 9 59.55 -2.80 5.86
CA VAL A 9 58.50 -3.27 6.78
C VAL A 9 57.68 -2.10 7.34
N CYS A 10 58.29 -0.95 7.60
CA CYS A 10 57.56 0.25 8.01
C CYS A 10 56.70 0.84 6.87
N MET A 11 57.16 0.81 5.61
CA MET A 11 56.33 1.29 4.48
C MET A 11 55.14 0.36 4.16
N LEU A 12 55.31 -0.96 4.31
CA LEU A 12 54.21 -1.94 4.18
C LEU A 12 53.18 -1.84 5.32
N ALA A 13 53.62 -1.51 6.54
CA ALA A 13 52.72 -1.29 7.68
C ALA A 13 51.94 0.04 7.58
N VAL A 14 52.52 1.06 6.96
CA VAL A 14 51.85 2.38 6.78
C VAL A 14 50.87 2.39 5.60
N MET A 15 51.09 1.57 4.56
CA MET A 15 50.11 1.40 3.48
C MET A 15 48.89 0.53 3.86
N MET A 16 48.90 -0.13 5.03
CA MET A 16 47.79 -0.94 5.53
C MET A 16 46.80 -0.19 6.44
N LEU A 17 47.03 1.10 6.73
CA LEU A 17 46.25 1.86 7.73
C LEU A 17 45.76 3.23 7.25
N ILE A 18 45.36 3.33 5.98
CA ILE A 18 44.39 4.34 5.56
C ILE A 18 43.19 3.63 4.95
N SER A 19 42.64 2.66 5.68
CA SER A 19 41.25 2.26 5.47
C SER A 19 40.39 3.39 6.02
N SER A 20 40.15 4.42 5.21
CA SER A 20 39.20 5.48 5.54
C SER A 20 37.81 4.85 5.55
N ALA A 21 37.41 4.27 6.67
CA ALA A 21 36.07 3.76 6.87
C ALA A 21 35.10 4.93 6.60
N ILE A 22 34.27 4.81 5.57
CA ILE A 22 33.25 5.80 5.27
C ILE A 22 32.34 5.85 6.51
N PRO A 23 32.22 6.99 7.20
CA PRO A 23 31.34 7.08 8.35
C PRO A 23 29.90 6.82 7.89
N VAL A 24 29.09 6.12 8.69
CA VAL A 24 27.71 5.74 8.34
C VAL A 24 26.87 6.94 7.88
N SER A 25 27.15 8.13 8.44
CA SER A 25 26.52 9.40 8.08
C SER A 25 26.79 9.85 6.63
N ALA A 26 27.97 9.54 6.08
CA ALA A 26 28.37 9.91 4.72
C ALA A 26 28.00 8.85 3.67
N ALA A 27 27.57 7.66 4.08
CA ALA A 27 27.24 6.59 3.15
C ALA A 27 25.92 6.83 2.42
N ALA A 28 25.94 6.66 1.09
CA ALA A 28 24.76 6.87 0.25
C ALA A 28 23.64 5.87 0.59
N ARG A 29 22.45 6.39 0.89
CA ARG A 29 21.23 5.61 1.13
C ARG A 29 20.80 4.87 -0.15
N PRO A 30 20.23 3.67 -0.02
CA PRO A 30 19.67 2.98 -1.17
C PRO A 30 18.44 3.71 -1.71
N ALA A 31 18.10 3.48 -2.98
CA ALA A 31 16.96 4.13 -3.62
C ALA A 31 15.62 3.66 -3.01
N ILE A 32 14.59 4.51 -3.08
CA ILE A 32 13.23 4.17 -2.62
C ILE A 32 12.72 2.98 -3.44
N PRO A 33 12.29 1.87 -2.79
CA PRO A 33 11.75 0.74 -3.52
C PRO A 33 10.41 1.11 -4.16
N THR A 34 10.08 0.50 -5.30
CA THR A 34 8.76 0.67 -5.94
C THR A 34 7.87 -0.52 -5.61
N ILE A 35 6.74 -0.30 -4.92
CA ILE A 35 5.71 -1.33 -4.73
C ILE A 35 5.09 -1.65 -6.09
N LYS A 36 5.16 -2.92 -6.50
CA LYS A 36 4.56 -3.44 -7.74
C LYS A 36 3.13 -3.94 -7.49
N ASN A 37 2.91 -4.59 -6.35
CA ASN A 37 1.59 -5.10 -5.98
C ASN A 37 1.30 -4.86 -4.49
N ALA A 38 0.08 -4.44 -4.19
CA ALA A 38 -0.48 -4.35 -2.85
C ALA A 38 -1.99 -4.64 -2.88
N GLU A 39 -2.34 -5.92 -2.87
CA GLU A 39 -3.71 -6.39 -3.05
C GLU A 39 -4.17 -7.30 -1.92
N MET A 40 -5.49 -7.39 -1.75
CA MET A 40 -6.12 -8.28 -0.79
C MET A 40 -7.35 -8.98 -1.38
N THR A 41 -7.43 -10.29 -1.18
CA THR A 41 -8.59 -11.10 -1.59
C THR A 41 -9.80 -10.86 -0.70
N SER A 42 -10.98 -11.32 -1.14
CA SER A 42 -12.24 -11.32 -0.37
C SER A 42 -12.10 -11.95 1.02
N THR A 43 -11.23 -12.94 1.16
CA THR A 43 -10.98 -13.62 2.44
C THR A 43 -9.92 -12.92 3.30
N GLY A 44 -9.31 -11.83 2.85
CA GLY A 44 -8.28 -11.09 3.59
C GLY A 44 -6.87 -11.66 3.45
N ARG A 45 -6.59 -12.46 2.41
CA ARG A 45 -5.21 -12.83 2.07
C ARG A 45 -4.57 -11.67 1.30
N MET A 46 -3.48 -11.13 1.83
CA MET A 46 -2.75 -9.99 1.31
C MET A 46 -1.55 -10.47 0.50
N TYR A 47 -1.37 -9.90 -0.69
CA TYR A 47 -0.25 -10.18 -1.60
C TYR A 47 0.51 -8.89 -1.88
N LEU A 48 1.80 -8.89 -1.56
CA LEU A 48 2.69 -7.75 -1.68
C LEU A 48 3.88 -8.11 -2.56
N SER A 49 4.28 -7.19 -3.42
CA SER A 49 5.56 -7.28 -4.13
C SER A 49 6.12 -5.91 -4.45
N TRP A 50 7.44 -5.84 -4.61
CA TRP A 50 8.16 -4.62 -4.96
C TRP A 50 9.28 -4.92 -5.96
N LYS A 51 9.78 -3.88 -6.62
CA LYS A 51 10.93 -4.00 -7.52
C LYS A 51 12.22 -4.14 -6.72
N THR A 52 13.17 -4.89 -7.26
CA THR A 52 14.54 -4.94 -6.72
C THR A 52 15.20 -3.56 -6.83
N VAL A 53 15.99 -3.20 -5.82
CA VAL A 53 16.82 -1.99 -5.78
C VAL A 53 18.28 -2.43 -5.87
N SER A 54 19.02 -1.92 -6.87
CA SER A 54 20.35 -2.41 -7.25
C SER A 54 21.37 -2.33 -6.11
N ASN A 55 21.38 -1.23 -5.35
CA ASN A 55 22.29 -0.95 -4.25
C ASN A 55 21.74 -1.32 -2.85
N ALA A 56 20.67 -2.12 -2.80
CA ALA A 56 20.10 -2.62 -1.55
C ALA A 56 20.62 -4.03 -1.23
N ASP A 57 20.86 -4.28 0.05
CA ASP A 57 21.14 -5.61 0.60
C ASP A 57 19.86 -6.32 1.06
N GLY A 58 18.77 -5.57 1.22
CA GLY A 58 17.47 -6.11 1.55
C GLY A 58 16.38 -5.05 1.74
N TYR A 59 15.26 -5.48 2.32
CA TYR A 59 14.09 -4.65 2.54
C TYR A 59 13.52 -4.82 3.94
N LYS A 60 12.97 -3.75 4.47
CA LYS A 60 12.07 -3.77 5.62
C LYS A 60 10.66 -3.53 5.11
N LEU A 61 9.76 -4.46 5.40
CA LEU A 61 8.33 -4.32 5.20
C LEU A 61 7.68 -3.99 6.54
N ARG A 62 6.81 -2.98 6.58
CA ARG A 62 5.89 -2.72 7.70
C ARG A 62 4.46 -2.84 7.21
N ILE A 63 3.62 -3.56 7.97
CA ILE A 63 2.17 -3.59 7.78
C ILE A 63 1.53 -2.94 9.00
N TYR A 64 0.93 -1.78 8.79
CA TYR A 64 0.21 -1.01 9.81
C TYR A 64 -1.29 -1.25 9.69
N ASN A 65 -1.91 -1.72 10.77
CA ASN A 65 -3.35 -1.89 10.90
C ASN A 65 -3.99 -0.53 11.17
N CYS A 66 -4.76 -0.02 10.21
CA CYS A 66 -5.35 1.32 10.28
C CYS A 66 -6.49 1.44 11.31
N ASN A 67 -7.02 0.31 11.79
CA ASN A 67 -8.03 0.27 12.84
C ASN A 67 -7.38 0.27 14.23
N THR A 68 -6.56 -0.74 14.51
CA THR A 68 -5.96 -0.93 15.85
C THR A 68 -4.75 -0.04 16.09
N LYS A 69 -4.27 0.66 15.06
CA LYS A 69 -3.07 1.51 15.07
C LYS A 69 -1.79 0.77 15.45
N LYS A 70 -1.76 -0.55 15.24
CA LYS A 70 -0.58 -1.41 15.51
C LYS A 70 0.14 -1.77 14.22
N SER A 71 1.45 -1.91 14.26
CA SER A 71 2.27 -2.36 13.13
C SER A 71 3.11 -3.58 13.46
N ALA A 72 3.34 -4.42 12.45
CA ALA A 72 4.37 -5.45 12.48
C ALA A 72 5.36 -5.22 11.33
N SER A 73 6.63 -5.55 11.56
CA SER A 73 7.68 -5.43 10.54
C SER A 73 8.33 -6.77 10.24
N LYS A 74 8.83 -6.95 9.02
CA LYS A 74 9.63 -8.10 8.60
C LYS A 74 10.78 -7.64 7.70
N PHE A 75 11.91 -8.34 7.80
CA PHE A 75 13.09 -8.11 6.96
C PHE A 75 13.22 -9.20 5.90
N PHE A 76 13.72 -8.80 4.74
CA PHE A 76 13.90 -9.66 3.57
C PHE A 76 15.26 -9.38 2.95
N GLY A 77 15.94 -10.41 2.45
CA GLY A 77 17.15 -10.25 1.65
C GLY A 77 16.88 -9.65 0.27
N LYS A 78 17.94 -9.23 -0.42
CA LYS A 78 17.93 -8.50 -1.71
C LYS A 78 16.97 -9.05 -2.78
N TYR A 79 16.86 -10.37 -2.92
CA TYR A 79 16.03 -11.00 -3.96
C TYR A 79 14.65 -11.46 -3.47
N ASN A 80 14.38 -11.37 -2.17
CA ASN A 80 13.10 -11.72 -1.58
C ASN A 80 12.14 -10.53 -1.65
N VAL A 81 11.60 -10.29 -2.84
CA VAL A 81 10.82 -9.08 -3.17
C VAL A 81 9.30 -9.29 -3.23
N ASN A 82 8.81 -10.34 -2.58
CA ASN A 82 7.39 -10.63 -2.45
C ASN A 82 7.07 -11.18 -1.06
N TYR A 83 5.83 -10.98 -0.62
CA TYR A 83 5.34 -11.49 0.65
C TYR A 83 3.82 -11.67 0.63
N SER A 84 3.34 -12.73 1.27
CA SER A 84 1.91 -12.99 1.45
C SER A 84 1.60 -13.24 2.92
N THR A 85 0.46 -12.74 3.39
CA THR A 85 0.02 -12.92 4.78
C THR A 85 -1.50 -12.87 4.90
N LYS A 86 -2.07 -13.52 5.93
CA LYS A 86 -3.50 -13.43 6.24
C LYS A 86 -3.74 -12.25 7.18
N LYS A 87 -4.76 -11.44 6.86
CA LYS A 87 -5.21 -10.30 7.67
C LYS A 87 -6.73 -10.30 7.79
N ASN A 88 -7.25 -9.41 8.64
CA ASN A 88 -8.68 -9.25 8.79
C ASN A 88 -9.25 -8.62 7.51
N ALA A 89 -10.16 -9.33 6.83
CA ALA A 89 -10.76 -8.91 5.57
C ALA A 89 -11.60 -7.62 5.67
N ASN A 90 -11.98 -7.21 6.88
CA ASN A 90 -12.77 -6.00 7.14
C ASN A 90 -11.90 -4.84 7.65
N THR A 91 -10.59 -4.85 7.41
CA THR A 91 -9.68 -3.80 7.89
C THR A 91 -8.81 -3.25 6.75
N ALA A 92 -8.61 -1.94 6.74
CA ALA A 92 -7.64 -1.27 5.89
C ALA A 92 -6.23 -1.31 6.52
N TYR A 93 -5.21 -1.43 5.67
CA TYR A 93 -3.81 -1.49 6.06
C TYR A 93 -2.98 -0.48 5.28
N LEU A 94 -1.95 0.08 5.93
CA LEU A 94 -0.86 0.78 5.25
C LEU A 94 0.33 -0.17 5.17
N VAL A 95 0.82 -0.39 3.96
CA VAL A 95 2.03 -1.14 3.68
C VAL A 95 3.13 -0.15 3.39
N SER A 96 4.23 -0.23 4.13
CA SER A 96 5.41 0.60 3.92
C SER A 96 6.62 -0.29 3.64
N VAL A 97 7.38 0.00 2.58
CA VAL A 97 8.58 -0.75 2.20
C VAL A 97 9.77 0.20 2.13
N TRP A 98 10.82 -0.11 2.88
CA TRP A 98 12.14 0.52 2.79
C TRP A 98 13.12 -0.46 2.17
N SER A 99 14.01 0.02 1.31
CA SER A 99 15.24 -0.71 1.00
C SER A 99 16.29 -0.37 2.07
N TYR A 100 17.23 -1.29 2.32
CA TYR A 100 18.35 -1.04 3.22
C TYR A 100 19.64 -1.60 2.66
N ARG A 101 20.77 -1.07 3.14
CA ARG A 101 22.10 -1.66 2.97
C ARG A 101 22.88 -1.65 4.28
N TRP A 102 23.84 -2.54 4.40
CA TRP A 102 24.77 -2.62 5.52
C TRP A 102 25.96 -1.70 5.28
N VAL A 103 26.24 -0.86 6.27
CA VAL A 103 27.44 -0.01 6.32
C VAL A 103 27.98 -0.11 7.74
N ASN A 104 29.20 -0.62 7.89
CA ASN A 104 29.86 -0.79 9.19
C ASN A 104 28.99 -1.49 10.24
N GLY A 105 28.32 -2.58 9.85
CA GLY A 105 27.45 -3.37 10.74
C GLY A 105 26.09 -2.72 11.06
N GLN A 106 25.76 -1.56 10.49
CA GLN A 106 24.48 -0.90 10.67
C GLN A 106 23.65 -0.87 9.37
N ARG A 107 22.32 -0.94 9.50
CA ARG A 107 21.42 -0.76 8.37
C ARG A 107 21.14 0.72 8.15
N ILE A 108 21.49 1.22 6.97
CA ILE A 108 20.98 2.50 6.48
C ILE A 108 19.79 2.25 5.56
N TYR A 109 18.72 3.02 5.72
CA TYR A 109 17.45 2.84 5.00
C TYR A 109 17.24 3.94 3.95
N SER A 110 16.53 3.59 2.89
CA SER A 110 15.90 4.58 2.00
C SER A 110 14.79 5.35 2.73
N THR A 111 14.11 6.25 2.02
CA THR A 111 12.71 6.61 2.34
C THR A 111 11.79 5.44 1.98
N ASP A 112 10.65 5.31 2.63
CA ASP A 112 9.64 4.30 2.29
C ASP A 112 8.90 4.62 1.00
N SER A 113 8.41 3.54 0.39
CA SER A 113 7.22 3.58 -0.45
C SER A 113 6.01 3.09 0.34
N ASP A 114 4.87 3.73 0.14
CA ASP A 114 3.63 3.44 0.85
C ASP A 114 2.51 3.01 -0.11
N ALA A 115 1.69 2.06 0.34
CA ALA A 115 0.45 1.68 -0.32
C ALA A 115 -0.65 1.38 0.70
N PHE A 116 -1.84 1.95 0.48
CA PHE A 116 -3.03 1.55 1.22
C PHE A 116 -3.69 0.37 0.54
N VAL A 117 -4.04 -0.65 1.32
CA VAL A 117 -4.67 -1.87 0.82
C VAL A 117 -5.81 -2.28 1.75
N CYS A 118 -6.89 -2.77 1.15
CA CYS A 118 -7.95 -3.48 1.84
C CYS A 118 -8.60 -4.47 0.88
N THR A 119 -9.36 -5.40 1.42
CA THR A 119 -10.23 -6.25 0.61
C THR A 119 -11.34 -5.40 -0.03
N PRO A 120 -11.54 -5.44 -1.37
CA PRO A 120 -12.65 -4.76 -2.04
C PRO A 120 -14.01 -5.15 -1.43
N ARG A 121 -14.95 -4.21 -1.39
CA ARG A 121 -16.29 -4.47 -0.84
C ARG A 121 -17.23 -5.03 -1.91
N ASP A 122 -17.87 -6.14 -1.58
CA ASP A 122 -19.00 -6.67 -2.33
C ASP A 122 -20.29 -5.97 -1.86
N LEU A 123 -21.04 -5.45 -2.82
CA LEU A 123 -22.32 -4.79 -2.58
C LEU A 123 -23.45 -5.80 -2.74
N LYS A 124 -24.37 -5.83 -1.76
CA LYS A 124 -25.59 -6.62 -1.81
C LYS A 124 -26.79 -5.70 -1.94
N THR A 125 -27.62 -5.92 -2.95
CA THR A 125 -28.92 -5.24 -3.07
C THR A 125 -29.84 -5.67 -1.93
N VAL A 126 -30.51 -4.71 -1.29
CA VAL A 126 -31.52 -4.96 -0.25
C VAL A 126 -32.88 -4.39 -0.57
N LYS A 127 -32.95 -3.42 -1.47
CA LYS A 127 -34.20 -2.84 -1.97
C LYS A 127 -33.96 -2.34 -3.38
N SER A 128 -34.92 -2.58 -4.26
CA SER A 128 -34.93 -2.06 -5.63
C SER A 128 -36.31 -1.45 -5.91
N THR A 129 -36.32 -0.30 -6.56
CA THR A 129 -37.52 0.35 -7.10
C THR A 129 -37.26 0.77 -8.54
N ALA A 130 -38.29 1.28 -9.23
CA ALA A 130 -38.13 1.81 -10.59
C ALA A 130 -37.06 2.92 -10.70
N SER A 131 -36.80 3.66 -9.62
CA SER A 131 -35.90 4.84 -9.63
C SER A 131 -34.69 4.74 -8.71
N ALA A 132 -34.60 3.70 -7.86
CA ALA A 132 -33.54 3.61 -6.84
C ALA A 132 -33.14 2.17 -6.49
N LEU A 133 -31.88 2.01 -6.08
CA LEU A 133 -31.30 0.75 -5.61
C LEU A 133 -30.61 1.01 -4.27
N THR A 134 -31.08 0.37 -3.20
CA THR A 134 -30.40 0.40 -1.92
C THR A 134 -29.46 -0.79 -1.83
N VAL A 135 -28.18 -0.50 -1.58
CA VAL A 135 -27.13 -1.51 -1.45
C VAL A 135 -26.52 -1.45 -0.06
N LYS A 136 -26.16 -2.62 0.47
CA LYS A 136 -25.42 -2.79 1.73
C LYS A 136 -24.07 -3.45 1.50
N TRP A 137 -23.14 -3.21 2.41
CA TRP A 137 -21.83 -3.86 2.44
C TRP A 137 -21.36 -4.10 3.87
N SER A 138 -20.43 -5.04 4.03
CA SER A 138 -19.76 -5.29 5.30
C SER A 138 -18.89 -4.10 5.68
N ARG A 139 -18.97 -3.67 6.94
CA ARG A 139 -18.19 -2.56 7.50
C ARG A 139 -16.69 -2.76 7.25
N LEU A 140 -16.02 -1.69 6.80
CA LEU A 140 -14.57 -1.64 6.67
C LEU A 140 -13.98 -0.70 7.74
N TYR A 141 -13.10 -1.23 8.58
CA TYR A 141 -12.44 -0.49 9.65
C TYR A 141 -11.16 0.18 9.17
N GLY A 142 -10.79 1.30 9.81
CA GLY A 142 -9.54 2.01 9.52
C GLY A 142 -9.59 2.90 8.26
N ILE A 143 -10.77 3.24 7.76
CA ILE A 143 -10.96 4.22 6.68
C ILE A 143 -11.45 5.56 7.23
N SER A 144 -11.37 6.61 6.43
CA SER A 144 -11.91 7.94 6.77
C SER A 144 -13.34 8.15 6.25
N GLY A 145 -13.77 7.35 5.27
CA GLY A 145 -15.12 7.41 4.72
C GLY A 145 -15.22 6.68 3.40
N TYR A 146 -16.35 6.87 2.71
CA TYR A 146 -16.55 6.42 1.35
C TYR A 146 -16.93 7.57 0.45
N TYR A 147 -16.60 7.43 -0.82
CA TYR A 147 -17.19 8.22 -1.88
C TYR A 147 -18.09 7.36 -2.73
N VAL A 148 -19.20 7.95 -3.19
CA VAL A 148 -20.11 7.32 -4.14
C VAL A 148 -19.95 8.03 -5.47
N TYR A 149 -19.65 7.27 -6.50
CA TYR A 149 -19.55 7.76 -7.87
C TYR A 149 -20.62 7.12 -8.75
N LYS A 150 -21.14 7.87 -9.72
CA LYS A 150 -22.12 7.38 -10.70
C LYS A 150 -21.75 7.82 -12.12
N SER A 151 -22.12 7.01 -13.10
CA SER A 151 -22.04 7.30 -14.53
C SER A 151 -23.20 6.66 -15.30
N THR A 152 -23.47 7.14 -16.51
CA THR A 152 -24.31 6.47 -17.51
C THR A 152 -23.51 5.53 -18.42
N SER A 153 -22.18 5.55 -18.33
CA SER A 153 -21.27 4.72 -19.12
C SER A 153 -20.46 3.79 -18.20
N PRO A 154 -20.17 2.55 -18.62
CA PRO A 154 -19.46 1.57 -17.79
C PRO A 154 -18.04 1.99 -17.41
N ASN A 155 -17.33 2.66 -18.33
CA ASN A 155 -15.87 2.85 -18.24
C ASN A 155 -15.41 4.31 -18.10
N SER A 156 -16.32 5.28 -18.12
CA SER A 156 -15.98 6.72 -18.15
C SER A 156 -17.10 7.57 -17.55
N GLY A 157 -16.86 8.87 -17.37
CA GLY A 157 -17.91 9.83 -16.98
C GLY A 157 -18.35 9.79 -15.52
N TYR A 158 -17.65 9.05 -14.66
CA TYR A 158 -18.01 8.93 -13.25
C TYR A 158 -17.88 10.27 -12.51
N ARG A 159 -18.97 10.68 -11.85
CA ARG A 159 -19.01 11.87 -10.99
C ARG A 159 -19.30 11.48 -9.56
N ARG A 160 -18.61 12.12 -8.63
CA ARG A 160 -18.87 11.94 -7.18
C ARG A 160 -20.24 12.55 -6.87
N THR A 161 -21.11 11.75 -6.26
CA THR A 161 -22.48 12.17 -5.90
C THR A 161 -22.72 12.18 -4.40
N ALA A 162 -21.88 11.48 -3.62
CA ALA A 162 -21.94 11.55 -2.17
C ALA A 162 -20.58 11.30 -1.51
N THR A 163 -20.46 11.80 -0.28
CA THR A 163 -19.42 11.43 0.68
C THR A 163 -20.11 10.83 1.90
N LEU A 164 -19.71 9.64 2.30
CA LEU A 164 -20.30 8.90 3.41
C LEU A 164 -19.31 8.78 4.55
N ALA A 165 -19.79 8.85 5.79
CA ALA A 165 -18.97 8.60 6.97
C ALA A 165 -18.44 7.16 7.00
N ALA A 166 -17.31 6.94 7.68
CA ALA A 166 -16.62 5.65 7.75
C ALA A 166 -17.48 4.52 8.33
N ASN A 167 -18.45 4.85 9.19
CA ASN A 167 -19.33 3.88 9.83
C ASN A 167 -20.51 3.43 8.95
N ARG A 168 -20.71 4.04 7.78
CA ARG A 168 -21.82 3.70 6.88
C ARG A 168 -21.61 2.33 6.23
N THR A 169 -22.70 1.57 6.17
CA THR A 169 -22.77 0.20 5.60
C THR A 169 -23.90 0.05 4.59
N SER A 170 -24.58 1.15 4.24
CA SER A 170 -25.67 1.17 3.28
C SER A 170 -25.83 2.56 2.65
N VAL A 171 -26.23 2.58 1.37
CA VAL A 171 -26.60 3.78 0.62
C VAL A 171 -27.67 3.45 -0.42
N THR A 172 -28.55 4.42 -0.67
CA THR A 172 -29.51 4.37 -1.78
C THR A 172 -28.93 5.11 -2.98
N ILE A 173 -28.88 4.44 -4.12
CA ILE A 173 -28.39 4.93 -5.40
C ILE A 173 -29.59 5.23 -6.28
N HIS A 174 -29.78 6.50 -6.60
CA HIS A 174 -30.82 6.93 -7.55
C HIS A 174 -30.32 6.81 -8.98
N ARG A 175 -31.20 6.40 -9.90
CA ARG A 175 -30.94 6.37 -11.34
C ARG A 175 -30.49 7.75 -11.83
N SER A 176 -29.69 7.75 -12.89
CA SER A 176 -29.27 8.99 -13.55
C SER A 176 -30.31 9.49 -14.58
N SER A 177 -31.17 8.60 -15.08
CA SER A 177 -32.26 8.89 -16.02
C SER A 177 -33.36 7.82 -15.93
N SER A 178 -34.56 8.17 -16.40
CA SER A 178 -35.70 7.24 -16.57
C SER A 178 -35.37 6.13 -17.57
N SER A 179 -34.60 6.44 -18.62
CA SER A 179 -34.08 5.49 -19.61
C SER A 179 -32.56 5.30 -19.48
N GLY A 180 -32.06 4.11 -19.81
CA GLY A 180 -30.61 3.82 -19.83
C GLY A 180 -30.02 3.22 -18.54
N SER A 181 -28.76 2.82 -18.62
CA SER A 181 -28.05 2.15 -17.51
C SER A 181 -27.43 3.17 -16.56
N THR A 182 -27.51 2.91 -15.25
CA THR A 182 -26.72 3.64 -14.25
C THR A 182 -25.62 2.72 -13.74
N TYR A 183 -24.38 3.16 -13.84
CA TYR A 183 -23.21 2.51 -13.24
C TYR A 183 -22.77 3.29 -12.02
N PHE A 184 -22.32 2.60 -10.99
CA PHE A 184 -21.86 3.23 -9.77
C PHE A 184 -20.77 2.42 -9.09
N TYR A 185 -19.99 3.09 -8.26
CA TYR A 185 -19.10 2.42 -7.32
C TYR A 185 -19.03 3.19 -6.02
N ILE A 186 -18.72 2.44 -4.96
CA ILE A 186 -18.49 2.96 -3.61
C ILE A 186 -17.02 2.70 -3.30
N VAL A 187 -16.24 3.77 -3.24
CA VAL A 187 -14.79 3.68 -3.02
C VAL A 187 -14.46 4.11 -1.59
N PRO A 188 -13.87 3.23 -0.76
CA PRO A 188 -13.35 3.65 0.54
C PRO A 188 -12.17 4.60 0.32
N TYR A 189 -12.02 5.57 1.21
CA TYR A 189 -10.84 6.44 1.21
C TYR A 189 -10.26 6.56 2.61
N ARG A 190 -8.97 6.90 2.68
CA ARG A 190 -8.28 7.25 3.91
C ARG A 190 -7.54 8.57 3.73
N THR A 191 -7.68 9.44 4.73
CA THR A 191 -6.85 10.64 4.85
C THR A 191 -5.64 10.29 5.70
N TYR A 192 -4.44 10.53 5.17
CA TYR A 192 -3.17 10.26 5.82
C TYR A 192 -2.18 11.37 5.43
N ASN A 193 -1.53 11.98 6.43
CA ASN A 193 -0.62 13.12 6.26
C ASN A 193 -1.19 14.23 5.37
N GLY A 194 -2.44 14.63 5.62
CA GLY A 194 -3.13 15.67 4.84
C GLY A 194 -3.57 15.26 3.43
N LYS A 195 -3.13 14.11 2.92
CA LYS A 195 -3.49 13.59 1.59
C LYS A 195 -4.59 12.53 1.66
N ARG A 196 -5.42 12.47 0.62
CA ARG A 196 -6.48 11.47 0.49
C ARG A 196 -6.05 10.36 -0.47
N TYR A 197 -6.24 9.12 -0.02
CA TYR A 197 -5.93 7.91 -0.76
C TYR A 197 -7.22 7.14 -1.01
N LEU A 198 -7.49 6.79 -2.26
CA LEU A 198 -8.58 5.90 -2.63
C LEU A 198 -8.11 4.46 -2.46
N LEU A 199 -8.97 3.62 -1.90
CA LEU A 199 -8.70 2.20 -1.69
C LEU A 199 -9.37 1.36 -2.79
N PRO A 200 -8.97 0.08 -2.95
CA PRO A 200 -9.57 -0.81 -3.95
C PRO A 200 -11.11 -0.87 -3.88
N HIS A 201 -11.76 -0.85 -5.04
CA HIS A 201 -13.22 -0.87 -5.19
C HIS A 201 -13.64 -1.68 -6.42
N LYS A 202 -14.96 -1.89 -6.57
CA LYS A 202 -15.58 -2.56 -7.72
C LYS A 202 -16.63 -1.64 -8.34
N ILE A 203 -16.78 -1.75 -9.66
CA ILE A 203 -17.82 -1.06 -10.43
C ILE A 203 -19.04 -1.96 -10.53
N TYR A 204 -20.23 -1.37 -10.38
CA TYR A 204 -21.52 -2.05 -10.42
C TYR A 204 -22.43 -1.39 -11.45
N ARG A 205 -23.20 -2.21 -12.17
CA ARG A 205 -24.33 -1.75 -12.97
C ARG A 205 -25.61 -1.90 -12.16
N MET A 206 -26.45 -0.88 -12.18
CA MET A 206 -27.76 -0.88 -11.56
C MET A 206 -28.73 -1.69 -12.42
N TYR A 207 -29.30 -2.75 -11.87
CA TYR A 207 -30.36 -3.55 -12.47
C TYR A 207 -31.64 -3.37 -11.65
N THR A 208 -32.77 -3.14 -12.31
CA THR A 208 -34.08 -3.26 -11.66
C THR A 208 -34.32 -4.75 -11.42
N VAL A 209 -34.60 -5.13 -10.18
CA VAL A 209 -35.00 -6.51 -9.83
C VAL A 209 -36.47 -6.40 -9.46
N TYR A 210 -37.33 -6.97 -10.29
CA TYR A 210 -38.73 -7.19 -9.93
C TYR A 210 -38.75 -8.47 -9.09
N TYR A 211 -39.22 -8.37 -7.85
CA TYR A 211 -39.47 -9.52 -6.97
C TYR A 211 -40.94 -9.92 -7.09
#